data_AF-A0A958S452-F1
#
_entry.id   AF-A0A958S452-F1
#
_cell.length_a   1.000
_cell.length_b   1.000
_cell.length_c   1.000
_cell.angle_alpha   90.00
_cell.angle_beta   90.00
_cell.angle_gamma   90.00
#
_symmetry.space_group_name_H-M   'P 1'
#
loop_
_entity.id
_entity.type
_entity.pdbx_description
1 polymer ?
#
loop_
_entity_poly.entity_id
_entity_poly.type
_entity_poly.pdbx_seq_one_letter_code
_entity_poly.pdbx_strand_id
1 'polypeptide(L)'
;MKMIALLLLSVSLIATGFESPAQRLELEDVLVVALGGYNSCGSSNNPYNIGMYDQTASLVKKLSARTPNVKYIVACLRTVAPPDGEGRYVTSEAPKDIRVGNAAKIKSVIESMSTKNTPIFVIGHSYGGWLSMYLSTQLSDRKLAGLFTVDPISPKTCGPVEVLLGSAGCHQSPRDLENADILKTTAHWLNFYQTDDRWLTSSEIDEAQNFHITYDDSHTAIDADDRVWTRIVNTVQTEVGLFRND
;
A
#
# COMPACT_ATOMS: atom_id res chain seq x y z
N MET A 1 -69.67 7.99 -40.61
CA MET A 1 -69.39 8.26 -39.19
C MET A 1 -67.93 7.92 -38.91
N LYS A 2 -67.06 8.91 -38.70
CA LYS A 2 -65.67 8.73 -38.27
C LYS A 2 -65.60 9.11 -36.79
N MET A 3 -65.36 8.13 -35.92
CA MET A 3 -65.02 8.36 -34.51
C MET A 3 -63.52 8.67 -34.42
N ILE A 4 -63.21 9.86 -33.91
CA ILE A 4 -61.86 10.27 -33.52
C ILE A 4 -61.73 9.93 -32.04
N ALA A 5 -60.88 8.94 -31.71
CA ALA A 5 -60.51 8.63 -30.34
C ALA A 5 -59.36 9.56 -29.92
N LEU A 6 -59.64 10.42 -28.95
CA LEU A 6 -58.67 11.34 -28.34
C LEU A 6 -57.94 10.58 -27.22
N LEU A 7 -56.68 10.19 -27.45
CA LEU A 7 -55.83 9.58 -26.43
C LEU A 7 -55.15 10.70 -25.61
N LEU A 8 -55.56 10.83 -24.34
CA LEU A 8 -54.92 11.71 -23.36
C LEU A 8 -53.63 11.04 -22.85
N LEU A 9 -52.48 11.55 -23.28
CA LEU A 9 -51.16 11.23 -22.72
C LEU A 9 -50.94 12.04 -21.44
N SER A 10 -51.08 11.39 -20.28
CA SER A 10 -50.63 11.94 -19.00
C SER A 10 -49.11 11.88 -18.92
N VAL A 11 -48.46 13.03 -19.06
CA VAL A 11 -47.02 13.18 -18.80
C VAL A 11 -46.83 13.23 -17.28
N SER A 12 -46.41 12.11 -16.70
CA SER A 12 -45.93 12.09 -15.32
C SER A 12 -44.58 12.80 -15.26
N LEU A 13 -44.57 14.02 -14.75
CA LEU A 13 -43.37 14.74 -14.34
C LEU A 13 -42.74 13.93 -13.19
N ILE A 14 -41.75 13.08 -13.50
CA ILE A 14 -40.89 12.50 -12.47
C ILE A 14 -40.05 13.66 -11.96
N ALA A 15 -40.43 14.19 -10.79
CA ALA A 15 -39.61 15.11 -10.04
C ALA A 15 -38.28 14.39 -9.78
N THR A 16 -37.23 14.81 -10.48
CA THR A 16 -35.84 14.46 -10.17
C THR A 16 -35.60 14.91 -8.75
N GLY A 17 -35.66 13.97 -7.82
CA GLY A 17 -35.31 14.20 -6.44
C GLY A 17 -33.93 14.84 -6.43
N PHE A 18 -33.85 16.05 -5.88
CA PHE A 18 -32.60 16.60 -5.41
C PHE A 18 -31.95 15.50 -4.57
N GLU A 19 -30.83 14.93 -5.07
CA GLU A 19 -30.02 14.06 -4.25
C GLU A 19 -29.71 14.83 -2.98
N SER A 20 -30.18 14.29 -1.86
CA SER A 20 -29.86 14.74 -0.51
C SER A 20 -28.40 15.15 -0.46
N PRO A 21 -28.05 16.26 0.22
CA PRO A 21 -26.66 16.62 0.47
C PRO A 21 -25.94 15.34 0.89
N ALA A 22 -24.97 14.95 0.07
CA ALA A 22 -24.30 13.67 0.14
C ALA A 22 -24.09 13.30 1.60
N GLN A 23 -24.69 12.18 2.02
CA GLN A 23 -24.23 11.52 3.23
C GLN A 23 -22.75 11.28 3.01
N ARG A 24 -21.91 12.17 3.57
CA ARG A 24 -20.51 11.87 3.79
C ARG A 24 -20.59 10.59 4.60
N LEU A 25 -20.25 9.47 3.95
CA LEU A 25 -19.65 8.37 4.68
C LEU A 25 -18.43 9.02 5.31
N GLU A 26 -18.61 9.52 6.53
CA GLU A 26 -17.50 9.97 7.35
C GLU A 26 -16.69 8.70 7.56
N LEU A 27 -15.66 8.54 6.73
CA LEU A 27 -14.66 7.51 6.94
C LEU A 27 -14.09 7.78 8.32
N GLU A 28 -14.52 6.97 9.29
CA GLU A 28 -14.18 7.20 10.69
C GLU A 28 -12.68 7.11 10.90
N ASP A 29 -11.98 6.23 10.17
CA ASP A 29 -10.53 6.02 10.26
C ASP A 29 -9.93 5.62 8.90
N VAL A 30 -8.65 5.98 8.66
CA VAL A 30 -7.80 5.43 7.59
C VAL A 30 -6.48 4.96 8.20
N LEU A 31 -5.96 3.80 7.78
CA LEU A 31 -4.65 3.30 8.24
C LEU A 31 -3.66 3.20 7.07
N VAL A 32 -2.51 3.88 7.20
CA VAL A 32 -1.37 3.78 6.27
C VAL A 32 -0.23 3.01 6.95
N VAL A 33 0.26 1.96 6.30
CA VAL A 33 1.35 1.11 6.79
C VAL A 33 2.51 1.19 5.79
N ALA A 34 3.66 1.69 6.22
CA ALA A 34 4.87 1.80 5.39
C ALA A 34 6.00 0.93 5.95
N LEU A 35 6.50 -0.01 5.13
CA LEU A 35 7.44 -1.04 5.52
C LEU A 35 8.73 -0.97 4.69
N GLY A 36 9.83 -0.56 5.31
CA GLY A 36 11.16 -0.55 4.69
C GLY A 36 11.83 -1.92 4.65
N GLY A 37 12.76 -2.08 3.72
CA GLY A 37 13.53 -3.31 3.52
C GLY A 37 14.63 -3.59 4.54
N TYR A 38 15.50 -4.53 4.22
CA TYR A 38 16.67 -4.89 5.04
C TYR A 38 17.55 -3.68 5.32
N ASN A 39 18.00 -3.52 6.57
CA ASN A 39 18.83 -2.41 7.04
C ASN A 39 18.26 -0.99 6.79
N SER A 40 17.01 -0.85 6.37
CA SER A 40 16.38 0.45 6.12
C SER A 40 16.20 1.31 7.37
N CYS A 41 16.37 0.73 8.57
CA CYS A 41 16.44 1.49 9.81
C CYS A 41 17.71 2.36 9.93
N GLY A 42 18.72 2.12 9.09
CA GLY A 42 20.04 2.75 9.18
C GLY A 42 20.76 2.46 10.52
N SER A 43 21.88 3.14 10.73
CA SER A 43 22.69 2.99 11.96
C SER A 43 21.99 3.50 13.22
N SER A 44 21.04 4.44 13.09
CA SER A 44 20.28 4.98 14.23
C SER A 44 19.10 4.12 14.65
N ASN A 45 18.82 3.02 13.95
CA ASN A 45 17.69 2.12 14.22
C ASN A 45 16.34 2.82 14.24
N ASN A 46 16.18 3.85 13.40
CA ASN A 46 15.00 4.69 13.36
C ASN A 46 14.12 4.34 12.15
N PRO A 47 12.86 3.91 12.35
CA PRO A 47 11.92 3.63 11.25
C PRO A 47 11.67 4.81 10.32
N TYR A 48 11.92 6.05 10.77
CA TYR A 48 11.80 7.23 9.92
C TYR A 48 12.92 7.36 8.88
N ASN A 49 13.94 6.49 8.90
CA ASN A 49 15.02 6.50 7.91
C ASN A 49 14.72 5.66 6.66
N ILE A 50 13.56 5.00 6.57
CA ILE A 50 13.20 4.29 5.34
C ILE A 50 13.13 5.32 4.20
N GLY A 51 13.67 5.01 3.01
CA GLY A 51 13.80 6.04 1.96
C GLY A 51 12.45 6.58 1.47
N MET A 52 11.38 5.79 1.60
CA MET A 52 10.01 6.24 1.34
C MET A 52 9.31 7.04 2.46
N TYR A 53 10.00 7.38 3.56
CA TYR A 53 9.36 8.02 4.71
C TYR A 53 8.76 9.39 4.37
N ASP A 54 9.51 10.27 3.70
CA ASP A 54 9.06 11.63 3.41
C ASP A 54 7.80 11.63 2.54
N GLN A 55 7.72 10.69 1.59
CA GLN A 55 6.57 10.55 0.72
C GLN A 55 5.37 9.93 1.42
N THR A 56 5.61 8.97 2.31
CA THR A 56 4.57 8.44 3.21
C THR A 56 4.03 9.54 4.13
N ALA A 57 4.90 10.37 4.71
CA ALA A 57 4.51 11.49 5.56
C ALA A 57 3.71 12.54 4.78
N SER A 58 4.10 12.82 3.53
CA SER A 58 3.36 13.69 2.60
C SER A 58 1.97 13.14 2.30
N LEU A 59 1.84 11.83 2.03
CA LEU A 59 0.55 11.16 1.85
C LEU A 59 -0.33 11.28 3.11
N VAL A 60 0.20 10.93 4.28
CA VAL A 60 -0.52 11.04 5.57
C VAL A 60 -1.02 12.47 5.79
N LYS A 61 -0.16 13.48 5.57
CA LYS A 61 -0.53 14.89 5.69
C LYS A 61 -1.67 15.29 4.74
N LYS A 62 -1.64 14.84 3.48
CA LYS A 62 -2.70 15.10 2.50
C LYS A 62 -4.03 14.47 2.94
N LEU A 63 -3.98 13.26 3.50
CA LEU A 63 -5.17 12.57 4.02
C LEU A 63 -5.72 13.27 5.27
N SER A 64 -4.86 13.67 6.21
CA SER A 64 -5.26 14.33 7.46
C SER A 64 -5.92 15.70 7.23
N ALA A 65 -5.67 16.34 6.09
CA ALA A 65 -6.34 17.58 5.71
C ALA A 65 -7.85 17.39 5.40
N ARG A 66 -8.30 16.14 5.21
CA ARG A 66 -9.66 15.81 4.74
C ARG A 66 -10.33 14.71 5.58
N THR A 67 -9.57 13.90 6.28
CA THR A 67 -10.05 12.81 7.14
C THR A 67 -9.57 13.05 8.57
N PRO A 68 -10.48 13.12 9.56
CA PRO A 68 -10.10 13.51 10.92
C PRO A 68 -9.17 12.51 11.60
N ASN A 69 -9.24 11.21 11.26
CA ASN A 69 -8.46 10.17 11.91
C ASN A 69 -7.63 9.36 10.91
N VAL A 70 -6.48 9.92 10.51
CA VAL A 70 -5.47 9.16 9.75
C VAL A 70 -4.46 8.58 10.73
N LYS A 71 -4.42 7.26 10.79
CA LYS A 71 -3.46 6.49 11.58
C LYS A 71 -2.33 6.02 10.67
N TYR A 72 -1.15 5.82 11.25
CA TYR A 72 -0.03 5.25 10.51
C TYR A 72 0.83 4.31 11.33
N ILE A 73 1.49 3.40 10.62
CA ILE A 73 2.58 2.56 11.10
C ILE A 73 3.75 2.77 10.13
N VAL A 74 4.92 3.11 10.65
CA VAL A 74 6.16 3.13 9.87
C VAL A 74 7.08 2.09 10.50
N ALA A 75 7.56 1.15 9.71
CA ALA A 75 8.43 0.08 10.17
C ALA A 75 9.59 -0.17 9.20
N CYS A 76 10.67 -0.73 9.73
CA CYS A 76 11.89 -1.07 9.00
C CYS A 76 12.46 -2.38 9.55
N LEU A 77 13.19 -3.13 8.72
CA LEU A 77 13.84 -4.38 9.11
C LEU A 77 15.28 -4.14 9.56
N ARG A 78 15.72 -4.80 10.64
CA ARG A 78 17.09 -4.70 11.16
C ARG A 78 17.92 -5.97 10.94
N THR A 79 17.35 -7.13 11.26
CA THR A 79 18.12 -8.38 11.36
C THR A 79 17.72 -9.36 10.28
N VAL A 80 17.83 -10.68 10.55
CA VAL A 80 17.45 -11.78 9.64
C VAL A 80 16.19 -11.44 8.87
N ALA A 81 16.17 -11.88 7.62
CA ALA A 81 15.14 -11.48 6.68
C ALA A 81 13.72 -11.91 7.16
N PRO A 82 12.65 -11.20 6.77
CA PRO A 82 11.28 -11.46 7.24
C PRO A 82 10.82 -12.91 6.90
N PRO A 83 9.81 -13.46 7.59
CA PRO A 83 8.85 -12.78 8.49
C PRO A 83 9.31 -12.68 9.95
N ASP A 84 10.26 -13.50 10.38
CA ASP A 84 10.68 -13.60 11.78
C ASP A 84 11.75 -12.56 12.18
N GLY A 85 12.30 -11.86 11.18
CA GLY A 85 13.22 -10.75 11.33
C GLY A 85 12.82 -9.72 12.37
N GLU A 86 13.79 -9.35 13.23
CA GLU A 86 13.60 -8.22 14.12
C GLU A 86 13.63 -6.92 13.32
N GLY A 87 12.59 -6.11 13.49
CA GLY A 87 12.48 -4.77 12.95
C GLY A 87 12.29 -3.72 14.03
N ARG A 88 12.12 -2.48 13.59
CA ARG A 88 11.67 -1.36 14.42
C ARG A 88 10.40 -0.78 13.82
N TYR A 89 9.52 -0.26 14.67
CA TYR A 89 8.34 0.45 14.20
C TYR A 89 7.92 1.56 15.15
N VAL A 90 7.14 2.48 14.61
CA VAL A 90 6.46 3.57 15.31
C VAL A 90 5.02 3.63 14.82
N THR A 91 4.15 4.20 15.63
CA THR A 91 2.72 4.33 15.33
C THR A 91 2.29 5.79 15.49
N SER A 92 1.23 6.21 14.79
CA SER A 92 0.64 7.55 14.97
C SER A 92 0.23 7.87 16.41
N GLU A 93 -0.12 6.87 17.22
CA GLU A 93 -0.47 7.02 18.64
C GLU A 93 0.75 7.25 19.55
N ALA A 94 1.94 6.89 19.09
CA ALA A 94 3.18 6.97 19.85
C ALA A 94 4.37 7.21 18.92
N PRO A 95 4.41 8.36 18.22
CA PRO A 95 5.36 8.60 17.14
C PRO A 95 6.81 8.78 17.62
N LYS A 96 7.03 8.94 18.92
CA LYS A 96 8.37 9.06 19.53
C LYS A 96 8.85 7.77 20.17
N ASP A 97 7.99 6.75 20.25
CA ASP A 97 8.27 5.47 20.89
C ASP A 97 8.69 4.44 19.85
N ILE A 98 10.01 4.29 19.66
CA ILE A 98 10.57 3.29 18.75
C ILE A 98 10.46 1.92 19.40
N ARG A 99 9.62 1.06 18.81
CA ARG A 99 9.33 -0.28 19.32
C ARG A 99 10.03 -1.35 18.50
N VAL A 100 10.23 -2.51 19.13
CA VAL A 100 10.76 -3.72 18.49
C VAL A 100 9.60 -4.63 18.08
N GLY A 101 9.68 -5.21 16.89
CA GLY A 101 8.68 -6.17 16.41
C GLY A 101 9.10 -6.89 15.14
N ASN A 102 8.45 -8.03 14.88
CA ASN A 102 8.54 -8.81 13.64
C ASN A 102 7.19 -8.79 12.91
N ALA A 103 7.02 -9.59 11.84
CA ALA A 103 5.78 -9.62 11.07
C ALA A 103 4.53 -9.88 11.94
N ALA A 104 4.59 -10.85 12.86
CA ALA A 104 3.48 -11.18 13.76
C ALA A 104 3.11 -9.99 14.67
N LYS A 105 4.12 -9.26 15.18
CA LYS A 105 3.87 -8.07 15.99
C LYS A 105 3.26 -6.93 15.16
N ILE A 106 3.76 -6.68 13.95
CA ILE A 106 3.20 -5.66 13.05
C ILE A 106 1.75 -5.98 12.69
N LYS A 107 1.43 -7.24 12.37
CA LYS A 107 0.06 -7.70 12.17
C LYS A 107 -0.84 -7.36 13.37
N SER A 108 -0.42 -7.71 14.58
CA SER A 108 -1.18 -7.42 15.80
C SER A 108 -1.42 -5.92 16.00
N VAL A 109 -0.45 -5.06 15.64
CA VAL A 109 -0.59 -3.60 15.72
C VAL A 109 -1.57 -3.07 14.67
N ILE A 110 -1.52 -3.60 13.44
CA ILE A 110 -2.51 -3.30 12.39
C ILE A 110 -3.91 -3.64 12.90
N GLU A 111 -4.09 -4.83 13.46
CA GLU A 111 -5.38 -5.30 13.99
C GLU A 111 -5.89 -4.49 15.18
N SER A 112 -5.00 -3.95 16.03
CA SER A 112 -5.40 -3.08 17.13
C SER A 112 -5.74 -1.65 16.70
N MET A 113 -5.14 -1.17 15.61
CA MET A 113 -5.34 0.20 15.12
C MET A 113 -6.48 0.32 14.09
N SER A 114 -7.03 -0.81 13.63
CA SER A 114 -8.06 -0.88 12.59
C SER A 114 -9.26 -1.71 13.01
N THR A 115 -10.45 -1.30 12.55
CA THR A 115 -11.64 -2.14 12.56
C THR A 115 -11.70 -2.98 11.28
N LYS A 116 -12.71 -3.83 11.12
CA LYS A 116 -12.93 -4.57 9.86
C LYS A 116 -13.24 -3.65 8.67
N ASN A 117 -13.78 -2.46 8.94
CA ASN A 117 -14.21 -1.50 7.92
C ASN A 117 -13.17 -0.39 7.65
N THR A 118 -12.13 -0.29 8.48
CA THR A 118 -11.06 0.69 8.28
C THR A 118 -10.32 0.36 6.97
N PRO A 119 -10.28 1.26 5.97
CA PRO A 119 -9.43 1.07 4.81
C PRO A 119 -7.95 1.06 5.21
N ILE A 120 -7.25 -0.02 4.85
CA ILE A 120 -5.83 -0.21 5.13
C ILE A 120 -5.05 -0.11 3.82
N PHE A 121 -4.03 0.74 3.80
CA PHE A 121 -3.09 0.90 2.70
C PHE A 121 -1.71 0.43 3.15
N VAL A 122 -1.18 -0.63 2.54
CA VAL A 122 0.11 -1.21 2.89
C VAL A 122 1.11 -0.93 1.76
N ILE A 123 2.20 -0.25 2.08
CA ILE A 123 3.26 0.16 1.16
C ILE A 123 4.56 -0.47 1.63
N GLY A 124 5.28 -1.14 0.74
CA GLY A 124 6.55 -1.77 1.11
C GLY A 124 7.62 -1.66 0.03
N HIS A 125 8.87 -1.44 0.42
CA HIS A 125 10.03 -1.43 -0.48
C HIS A 125 10.99 -2.58 -0.20
N SER A 126 11.57 -3.20 -1.23
CA SER A 126 12.56 -4.29 -1.08
C SER A 126 11.97 -5.46 -0.26
N TYR A 127 12.65 -5.95 0.79
CA TYR A 127 12.06 -6.92 1.74
C TYR A 127 10.82 -6.40 2.46
N GLY A 128 10.66 -5.09 2.58
CA GLY A 128 9.45 -4.47 3.09
C GLY A 128 8.27 -4.68 2.13
N GLY A 129 8.52 -4.73 0.81
CA GLY A 129 7.54 -5.11 -0.21
C GLY A 129 7.10 -6.57 -0.05
N TRP A 130 8.04 -7.49 0.16
CA TRP A 130 7.74 -8.88 0.52
C TRP A 130 6.93 -8.97 1.82
N LEU A 131 7.31 -8.19 2.85
CA LEU A 131 6.60 -8.19 4.13
C LEU A 131 5.18 -7.64 3.98
N SER A 132 4.96 -6.62 3.14
CA SER A 132 3.62 -6.12 2.80
C SER A 132 2.76 -7.20 2.15
N MET A 133 3.32 -7.96 1.21
CA MET A 133 2.64 -9.11 0.58
C MET A 133 2.30 -10.18 1.63
N TYR A 134 3.28 -10.57 2.45
CA TYR A 134 3.09 -11.54 3.51
C TYR A 134 1.99 -11.11 4.50
N LEU A 135 2.04 -9.87 4.99
CA LEU A 135 1.00 -9.36 5.90
C LEU A 135 -0.38 -9.36 5.24
N SER A 136 -0.46 -9.11 3.94
CA SER A 136 -1.73 -9.12 3.21
C SER A 136 -2.38 -10.51 3.19
N THR A 137 -1.60 -11.60 3.16
CA THR A 137 -2.13 -12.97 3.30
C THR A 137 -2.63 -13.25 4.72
N GLN A 138 -2.09 -12.55 5.73
CA GLN A 138 -2.43 -12.74 7.14
C GLN A 138 -3.61 -11.86 7.61
N LEU A 139 -4.01 -10.86 6.82
CA LEU A 139 -5.06 -9.88 7.14
C LEU A 139 -6.36 -10.17 6.37
N SER A 140 -6.68 -11.45 6.18
CA SER A 140 -7.83 -11.89 5.36
C SER A 140 -9.21 -11.48 5.90
N ASP A 141 -9.31 -11.07 7.17
CA ASP A 141 -10.53 -10.55 7.79
C ASP A 141 -10.64 -9.01 7.76
N ARG A 142 -9.70 -8.32 7.09
CA ARG A 142 -9.62 -6.86 6.99
C ARG A 142 -9.83 -6.38 5.55
N LYS A 143 -10.28 -5.13 5.42
CA LYS A 143 -10.37 -4.45 4.14
C LYS A 143 -8.99 -3.87 3.75
N LEU A 144 -8.23 -4.59 2.93
CA LEU A 144 -7.04 -4.03 2.30
C LEU A 144 -7.45 -3.17 1.11
N ALA A 145 -7.52 -1.86 1.37
CA ALA A 145 -7.88 -0.85 0.39
C ALA A 145 -6.76 -0.66 -0.65
N GLY A 146 -5.50 -0.94 -0.30
CA GLY A 146 -4.43 -1.00 -1.29
C GLY A 146 -3.18 -1.70 -0.78
N LEU A 147 -2.51 -2.41 -1.68
CA LEU A 147 -1.18 -2.98 -1.54
C LEU A 147 -0.26 -2.36 -2.61
N PHE A 148 0.82 -1.73 -2.17
CA PHE A 148 1.77 -1.06 -3.04
C PHE A 148 3.15 -1.66 -2.80
N THR A 149 3.63 -2.46 -3.76
CA THR A 149 4.96 -3.07 -3.68
C THR A 149 5.92 -2.28 -4.54
N VAL A 150 7.00 -1.80 -3.92
CA VAL A 150 8.04 -0.99 -4.57
C VAL A 150 9.31 -1.83 -4.61
N ASP A 151 9.66 -2.29 -5.80
CA ASP A 151 10.81 -3.15 -6.07
C ASP A 151 10.93 -4.32 -5.07
N PRO A 152 9.86 -5.12 -4.89
CA PRO A 152 9.83 -6.16 -3.88
C PRO A 152 10.83 -7.27 -4.24
N ILE A 153 11.59 -7.76 -3.25
CA ILE A 153 12.49 -8.90 -3.43
C ILE A 153 12.27 -9.91 -2.31
N SER A 154 12.42 -11.20 -2.62
CA SER A 154 12.14 -12.25 -1.64
C SER A 154 13.35 -12.52 -0.74
N PRO A 155 13.17 -12.54 0.59
CA PRO A 155 14.23 -12.95 1.51
C PRO A 155 14.64 -14.41 1.37
N LYS A 156 13.78 -15.25 0.74
CA LYS A 156 14.06 -16.69 0.56
C LYS A 156 14.94 -16.97 -0.65
N THR A 157 14.83 -16.16 -1.71
CA THR A 157 15.57 -16.35 -2.96
C THR A 157 16.63 -15.28 -3.22
N CYS A 158 16.61 -14.21 -2.43
CA CYS A 158 17.58 -13.13 -2.47
C CYS A 158 18.03 -12.78 -1.05
N GLY A 159 18.76 -13.67 -0.38
CA GLY A 159 19.37 -13.42 0.92
C GLY A 159 20.69 -12.63 0.81
N PRO A 160 21.36 -12.30 1.94
CA PRO A 160 22.60 -11.51 1.91
C PRO A 160 23.72 -12.12 1.06
N VAL A 161 23.80 -13.46 1.01
CA VAL A 161 24.79 -14.16 0.19
C VAL A 161 24.41 -14.08 -1.29
N GLU A 162 23.14 -14.27 -1.61
CA GLU A 162 22.62 -14.22 -2.98
C GLU A 162 22.78 -12.83 -3.60
N VAL A 163 22.59 -11.77 -2.80
CA VAL A 163 22.87 -10.37 -3.19
C VAL A 163 24.33 -10.20 -3.59
N LEU A 164 25.27 -10.69 -2.76
CA LEU A 164 26.71 -10.59 -3.04
C LEU A 164 27.10 -11.37 -4.31
N LEU A 165 26.37 -12.44 -4.61
CA LEU A 165 26.61 -13.28 -5.79
C LEU A 165 25.86 -12.81 -7.05
N GLY A 166 25.00 -11.77 -6.96
CA GLY A 166 24.16 -11.33 -8.08
C GLY A 166 23.24 -12.45 -8.57
N SER A 167 22.64 -13.20 -7.65
CA SER A 167 21.85 -14.38 -7.99
C SER A 167 20.57 -14.01 -8.73
N ALA A 168 20.10 -14.86 -9.65
CA ALA A 168 18.87 -14.61 -10.41
C ALA A 168 17.63 -14.32 -9.54
N GLY A 169 17.57 -14.89 -8.33
CA GLY A 169 16.49 -14.63 -7.37
C GLY A 169 16.46 -13.20 -6.81
N CYS A 170 17.56 -12.43 -6.96
CA CYS A 170 17.67 -11.00 -6.66
C CYS A 170 17.27 -10.09 -7.83
N HIS A 171 16.77 -10.68 -8.93
CA HIS A 171 16.26 -9.97 -10.09
C HIS A 171 14.81 -10.39 -10.42
N GLN A 172 14.09 -10.88 -9.41
CA GLN A 172 12.75 -11.42 -9.55
C GLN A 172 11.88 -10.96 -8.39
N SER A 173 10.63 -10.66 -8.69
CA SER A 173 9.60 -10.41 -7.68
C SER A 173 9.34 -11.67 -6.83
N PRO A 174 8.82 -11.52 -5.60
CA PRO A 174 8.45 -12.65 -4.77
C PRO A 174 7.43 -13.57 -5.43
N ARG A 175 7.78 -14.86 -5.49
CA ARG A 175 6.90 -15.95 -5.94
C ARG A 175 6.67 -17.02 -4.87
N ASP A 176 7.20 -16.78 -3.67
CA ASP A 176 7.19 -17.71 -2.55
C ASP A 176 6.04 -17.46 -1.57
N LEU A 177 5.01 -16.74 -2.03
CA LEU A 177 3.78 -16.39 -1.32
C LEU A 177 2.56 -16.76 -2.18
N GLU A 178 1.42 -16.99 -1.53
CA GLU A 178 0.14 -17.31 -2.19
C GLU A 178 -0.50 -16.04 -2.78
N ASN A 179 0.06 -15.51 -3.88
CA ASN A 179 -0.37 -14.24 -4.48
C ASN A 179 -1.86 -14.21 -4.87
N ALA A 180 -2.41 -15.36 -5.27
CA ALA A 180 -3.84 -15.49 -5.58
C ALA A 180 -4.74 -15.14 -4.37
N ASP A 181 -4.28 -15.38 -3.14
CA ASP A 181 -5.03 -15.02 -1.94
C ASP A 181 -4.92 -13.53 -1.61
N ILE A 182 -3.79 -12.90 -1.91
CA ILE A 182 -3.60 -11.44 -1.78
C ILE A 182 -4.55 -10.69 -2.71
N LEU A 183 -4.68 -11.16 -3.96
CA LEU A 183 -5.57 -10.56 -4.96
C LEU A 183 -7.04 -10.58 -4.50
N LYS A 184 -7.47 -11.62 -3.78
CA LYS A 184 -8.85 -11.74 -3.28
C LYS A 184 -9.17 -10.75 -2.16
N THR A 185 -8.16 -10.32 -1.39
CA THR A 185 -8.35 -9.49 -0.20
C THR A 185 -8.03 -8.02 -0.43
N THR A 186 -7.42 -7.69 -1.58
CA THR A 186 -6.92 -6.34 -1.88
C THR A 186 -7.71 -5.69 -3.01
N ALA A 187 -8.20 -4.47 -2.78
CA ALA A 187 -8.92 -3.71 -3.81
C ALA A 187 -7.99 -3.23 -4.93
N HIS A 188 -6.81 -2.72 -4.57
CA HIS A 188 -5.80 -2.25 -5.51
C HIS A 188 -4.44 -2.87 -5.17
N TRP A 189 -3.87 -3.66 -6.08
CA TRP A 189 -2.49 -4.12 -5.95
C TRP A 189 -1.65 -3.53 -7.08
N LEU A 190 -0.77 -2.59 -6.73
CA LEU A 190 0.13 -1.94 -7.68
C LEU A 190 1.56 -2.38 -7.37
N ASN A 191 2.24 -2.92 -8.38
CA ASN A 191 3.64 -3.33 -8.30
C ASN A 191 4.50 -2.40 -9.15
N PHE A 192 5.40 -1.68 -8.50
CA PHE A 192 6.39 -0.82 -9.14
C PHE A 192 7.72 -1.56 -9.12
N TYR A 193 8.36 -1.74 -10.26
CA TYR A 193 9.61 -2.49 -10.36
C TYR A 193 10.56 -1.82 -11.35
N GLN A 194 11.85 -2.13 -11.23
CA GLN A 194 12.89 -1.76 -12.20
C GLN A 194 13.70 -3.00 -12.57
N THR A 195 14.34 -3.00 -13.74
CA THR A 195 15.16 -4.14 -14.22
C THR A 195 16.60 -3.79 -14.53
N ASP A 196 16.99 -2.54 -14.31
CA ASP A 196 18.23 -1.97 -14.85
C ASP A 196 19.41 -1.98 -13.85
N ASP A 197 19.13 -2.14 -12.55
CA ASP A 197 20.18 -2.32 -11.54
C ASP A 197 20.83 -3.72 -11.69
N ARG A 198 22.16 -3.73 -11.68
CA ARG A 198 22.97 -4.94 -11.86
C ARG A 198 23.01 -5.82 -10.60
N TRP A 199 22.59 -5.30 -9.46
CA TRP A 199 22.73 -5.99 -8.17
C TRP A 199 21.40 -6.45 -7.61
N LEU A 200 20.40 -5.57 -7.63
CA LEU A 200 19.11 -5.82 -7.02
C LEU A 200 18.01 -5.17 -7.85
N THR A 201 17.11 -6.00 -8.35
CA THR A 201 15.95 -5.58 -9.13
C THR A 201 14.78 -6.48 -8.77
N SER A 202 13.59 -6.07 -9.19
CA SER A 202 12.41 -6.92 -9.15
C SER A 202 11.90 -7.20 -10.56
N SER A 203 10.74 -7.82 -10.64
CA SER A 203 10.06 -8.12 -11.90
C SER A 203 8.57 -7.90 -11.75
N GLU A 204 7.84 -8.21 -12.81
CA GLU A 204 6.38 -8.26 -12.77
C GLU A 204 5.88 -9.30 -11.75
N ILE A 205 4.70 -9.01 -11.20
CA ILE A 205 3.89 -9.93 -10.41
C ILE A 205 2.59 -10.14 -11.18
N ASP A 206 2.30 -11.37 -11.62
CA ASP A 206 1.20 -11.67 -12.53
C ASP A 206 -0.17 -11.19 -12.02
N GLU A 207 -0.38 -11.21 -10.70
CA GLU A 207 -1.63 -10.80 -10.05
C GLU A 207 -1.76 -9.28 -9.85
N ALA A 208 -0.67 -8.51 -9.96
CA ALA A 208 -0.65 -7.08 -9.67
C ALA A 208 -0.77 -6.23 -10.95
N GLN A 209 -1.20 -4.98 -10.78
CA GLN A 209 -1.02 -3.97 -11.82
C GLN A 209 0.44 -3.52 -11.83
N ASN A 210 1.18 -3.91 -12.86
CA ASN A 210 2.62 -3.71 -12.97
C ASN A 210 2.97 -2.36 -13.61
N PHE A 211 3.95 -1.66 -13.03
CA PHE A 211 4.54 -0.42 -13.55
C PHE A 211 6.06 -0.56 -13.56
N HIS A 212 6.60 -0.72 -14.77
CA HIS A 212 8.05 -0.66 -14.96
C HIS A 212 8.52 0.79 -14.86
N ILE A 213 9.49 1.03 -13.99
CA ILE A 213 10.13 2.32 -13.80
C ILE A 213 11.63 2.16 -14.15
N THR A 214 12.04 2.75 -15.27
CA THR A 214 13.44 2.71 -15.73
C THR A 214 14.33 3.65 -14.92
N TYR A 215 15.50 3.15 -14.51
CA TYR A 215 16.58 3.90 -13.87
C TYR A 215 17.94 3.41 -14.37
N ASP A 216 18.95 4.26 -14.33
CA ASP A 216 20.35 3.83 -14.43
C ASP A 216 21.03 3.85 -13.03
N ASP A 217 20.23 3.72 -11.97
CA ASP A 217 20.64 3.97 -10.58
C ASP A 217 20.30 2.78 -9.66
N SER A 218 20.53 2.95 -8.36
CA SER A 218 20.38 1.93 -7.32
C SER A 218 18.95 1.43 -7.08
N HIS A 219 18.83 0.21 -6.54
CA HIS A 219 17.62 -0.40 -5.94
C HIS A 219 16.81 0.54 -5.04
N THR A 220 17.45 1.52 -4.41
CA THR A 220 16.79 2.50 -3.53
C THR A 220 16.21 3.69 -4.27
N ALA A 221 16.65 4.02 -5.49
CA ALA A 221 16.21 5.25 -6.19
C ALA A 221 14.69 5.30 -6.44
N ILE A 222 14.07 4.14 -6.64
CA ILE A 222 12.63 4.00 -6.87
C ILE A 222 11.77 4.35 -5.65
N ASP A 223 12.32 4.30 -4.43
CA ASP A 223 11.54 4.51 -3.19
C ASP A 223 11.07 5.96 -2.99
N ALA A 224 11.71 6.91 -3.66
CA ALA A 224 11.42 8.35 -3.59
C ALA A 224 10.84 8.91 -4.91
N ASP A 225 10.58 8.08 -5.92
CA ASP A 225 10.22 8.55 -7.27
C ASP A 225 8.81 9.12 -7.38
N ASP A 226 8.72 10.32 -7.95
CA ASP A 226 7.47 11.05 -8.08
C ASP A 226 6.43 10.33 -8.94
N ARG A 227 6.83 9.53 -9.94
CA ARG A 227 5.91 8.75 -10.78
C ARG A 227 5.25 7.63 -9.98
N VAL A 228 6.02 6.97 -9.11
CA VAL A 228 5.52 5.96 -8.17
C VAL A 228 4.55 6.62 -7.19
N TRP A 229 5.00 7.68 -6.52
CA TRP A 229 4.21 8.33 -5.47
C TRP A 229 2.99 9.07 -5.96
N THR A 230 3.01 9.62 -7.17
CA THR A 230 1.82 10.20 -7.81
C THR A 230 0.73 9.14 -7.97
N ARG A 231 1.09 7.94 -8.42
CA ARG A 231 0.13 6.84 -8.60
C ARG A 231 -0.42 6.35 -7.27
N ILE A 232 0.45 6.11 -6.29
CA ILE A 232 0.04 5.70 -4.93
C ILE A 232 -0.92 6.74 -4.35
N VAL A 233 -0.54 8.02 -4.35
CA VAL A 233 -1.36 9.11 -3.80
C VAL A 233 -2.71 9.19 -4.51
N ASN A 234 -2.73 9.12 -5.84
CA ASN A 234 -3.98 9.19 -6.61
C ASN A 234 -4.90 8.01 -6.31
N THR A 235 -4.38 6.78 -6.24
CA THR A 235 -5.15 5.60 -5.87
C THR A 235 -5.73 5.73 -4.47
N VAL A 236 -4.89 6.09 -3.48
CA VAL A 236 -5.33 6.24 -2.09
C VAL A 236 -6.41 7.32 -1.98
N GLN A 237 -6.20 8.49 -2.59
CA GLN A 237 -7.18 9.59 -2.55
C GLN A 237 -8.49 9.23 -3.26
N THR A 238 -8.44 8.45 -4.33
CA THR A 238 -9.66 7.96 -5.02
C THR A 238 -10.43 6.99 -4.12
N GLU A 239 -9.73 6.03 -3.52
CA GLU A 239 -10.35 5.01 -2.66
C GLU A 239 -10.95 5.60 -1.37
N VAL A 240 -10.38 6.69 -0.85
CA VAL A 240 -10.96 7.43 0.29
C VAL A 240 -11.94 8.54 -0.13
N GLY A 241 -12.31 8.62 -1.42
CA GLY A 241 -13.35 9.54 -1.92
C GLY A 241 -12.95 11.02 -1.94
N LEU A 242 -11.65 11.32 -2.00
CA LEU A 242 -11.12 12.69 -2.03
C LEU A 242 -11.02 13.29 -3.43
N PHE A 243 -10.96 12.45 -4.48
CA PHE A 243 -11.15 12.89 -5.85
C PHE A 243 -12.62 12.76 -6.23
N ARG A 244 -13.36 13.87 -6.15
CA ARG A 244 -14.55 14.05 -6.97
C ARG A 244 -14.12 14.80 -8.23
N ASN A 245 -14.42 14.23 -9.38
CA ASN A 245 -14.33 14.94 -10.66
C ASN A 245 -15.43 16.01 -10.65
N ASP A 246 -15.16 17.13 -9.99
CA ASP A 246 -15.96 18.34 -10.12
C ASP A 246 -15.63 19.03 -11.46
#